data_AF-A0A940P0P0-F1
#
_entry.id   AF-A0A940P0P0-F1
#
_cell.length_a   1.000
_cell.length_b   1.000
_cell.length_c   1.000
_cell.angle_alpha   90.00
_cell.angle_beta   90.00
_cell.angle_gamma   90.00
#
_symmetry.space_group_name_H-M   'P 1'
#
loop_
_entity.id
_entity.type
_entity.pdbx_description
1 polymer ?
#
loop_
_entity_poly.entity_id
_entity_poly.type
_entity_poly.pdbx_seq_one_letter_code
_entity_poly.pdbx_strand_id
1 'polypeptide(L)' 'MIAVIDYGAGNLFSVCNALSYLNIAHEVTKDEQVINRADAVILPGVGAFPAAMESLRATGLIENIKQNAQKKPLLGICL' A
#
# COMPACT_ATOMS: atom_id res chain seq x y z
N MET A 1 -12.78 1.92 -4.15
CA MET A 1 -11.91 2.30 -3.02
C MET A 1 -10.50 1.79 -3.25
N ILE A 2 -9.48 2.62 -2.99
CA ILE A 2 -8.06 2.26 -3.07
C ILE A 2 -7.54 1.86 -1.69
N ALA A 3 -6.86 0.71 -1.58
CA ALA A 3 -6.11 0.37 -0.38
C ALA A 3 -4.71 0.99 -0.42
N VAL A 4 -4.34 1.75 0.61
CA VAL A 4 -2.98 2.25 0.82
C VAL A 4 -2.33 1.36 1.87
N ILE A 5 -1.30 0.61 1.48
CA ILE A 5 -0.68 -0.38 2.36
C ILE A 5 0.14 0.32 3.44
N ASP A 6 -0.24 0.10 4.70
CA ASP A 6 0.56 0.45 5.87
C ASP A 6 1.42 -0.75 6.28
N TYR A 7 2.71 -0.68 5.97
CA TYR A 7 3.68 -1.67 6.43
C TYR A 7 4.68 -1.09 7.44
N GLY A 8 4.33 0.03 8.10
CA GLY A 8 5.20 0.72 9.05
C GLY A 8 6.25 1.62 8.41
N ALA A 9 6.27 1.72 7.09
CA ALA A 9 7.05 2.72 6.34
C ALA A 9 6.22 3.26 5.17
N GLY A 10 6.61 4.43 4.67
CA GLY A 10 5.94 5.13 3.57
C GLY A 10 5.43 6.52 3.97
N ASN A 11 5.24 7.38 2.98
CA ASN A 11 4.66 8.71 3.19
C ASN A 11 3.12 8.64 3.12
N LEU A 12 2.51 7.91 4.07
CA LEU A 12 1.06 7.68 4.10
C LEU A 12 0.27 8.98 4.10
N PHE A 13 0.72 9.98 4.87
CA PHE A 13 0.07 11.28 4.98
C PHE A 13 -0.06 11.99 3.63
N SER A 14 1.03 12.08 2.85
CA SER A 14 0.99 12.78 1.56
C SER A 14 0.17 12.01 0.52
N VAL A 15 0.23 10.68 0.53
CA VAL A 15 -0.59 9.83 -0.35
C VAL A 15 -2.07 10.00 -0.05
N CYS A 16 -2.47 9.92 1.22
CA CYS A 16 -3.87 10.08 1.62
C CYS A 16 -4.38 11.50 1.33
N ASN A 17 -3.55 12.53 1.53
CA ASN A 17 -3.92 13.90 1.16
C ASN A 17 -4.14 14.04 -0.36
N ALA A 18 -3.28 13.45 -1.19
CA ALA A 18 -3.46 13.48 -2.63
C ALA A 18 -4.75 12.76 -3.06
N LEU A 19 -5.05 11.59 -2.50
CA LEU A 19 -6.29 10.85 -2.77
C LEU A 19 -7.52 11.63 -2.29
N SER A 20 -7.45 12.26 -1.12
CA SER A 20 -8.51 13.11 -0.57
C SER A 20 -8.77 14.32 -1.46
N TYR A 21 -7.72 15.01 -1.91
CA TYR A 21 -7.81 16.15 -2.82
C TYR A 21 -8.49 15.77 -4.15
N LEU A 22 -8.25 14.55 -4.63
CA LEU A 22 -8.87 14.01 -5.84
C LEU A 22 -10.28 13.42 -5.60
N ASN A 23 -10.81 13.49 -4.38
CA ASN A 23 -12.08 12.87 -3.95
C ASN A 23 -12.14 11.35 -4.22
N ILE A 24 -10.99 10.66 -4.09
CA ILE A 24 -10.90 9.22 -4.27
C ILE A 24 -11.07 8.54 -2.91
N ALA A 25 -12.07 7.66 -2.80
CA ALA A 25 -12.27 6.84 -1.62
C ALA A 25 -11.07 5.91 -1.39
N HIS A 26 -10.46 5.98 -0.22
CA HIS A 26 -9.28 5.21 0.13
C HIS A 26 -9.28 4.80 1.60
N GLU A 27 -8.51 3.76 1.90
CA GLU A 27 -8.33 3.25 3.26
C GLU A 27 -6.85 2.89 3.47
N VAL A 28 -6.26 3.39 4.56
CA VAL A 28 -4.92 2.97 5.01
C VAL A 28 -5.08 1.69 5.80
N THR A 29 -4.42 0.62 5.38
CA THR A 29 -4.65 -0.69 5.99
C THR A 29 -3.45 -1.62 5.90
N LYS A 30 -3.42 -2.57 6.84
CA LYS A 30 -2.55 -3.76 6.84
C LYS A 30 -3.36 -5.06 6.88
N ASP A 31 -4.68 -4.96 6.73
CA ASP A 31 -5.59 -6.10 6.71
C ASP A 31 -5.69 -6.66 5.29
N GLU A 32 -5.29 -7.92 5.13
CA GLU A 32 -5.38 -8.65 3.88
C GLU A 32 -6.79 -8.67 3.29
N GLN A 33 -7.83 -8.72 4.10
CA GLN A 33 -9.21 -8.73 3.63
C GLN A 33 -9.59 -7.41 2.97
N VAL A 34 -9.14 -6.29 3.53
CA VAL A 34 -9.35 -4.95 2.96
C VAL A 34 -8.59 -4.84 1.63
N ILE A 35 -7.31 -5.25 1.60
CA ILE A 35 -6.48 -5.24 0.38
C ILE A 35 -7.12 -6.10 -0.72
N ASN A 36 -7.64 -7.27 -0.35
CA ASN A 36 -8.30 -8.20 -1.27
C ASN A 36 -9.59 -7.64 -1.85
N ARG A 37 -10.33 -6.81 -1.11
CA ARG A 37 -11.60 -6.20 -1.55
C ARG A 37 -11.44 -4.87 -2.28
N ALA A 38 -10.30 -4.19 -2.13
CA ALA A 38 -10.05 -2.91 -2.81
C ALA A 38 -9.99 -3.04 -4.34
N ASP A 39 -10.34 -1.96 -5.05
CA ASP A 39 -10.34 -1.93 -6.52
C ASP A 39 -8.92 -1.75 -7.08
N ALA A 40 -8.05 -1.09 -6.33
CA ALA A 40 -6.63 -0.90 -6.63
C ALA A 40 -5.83 -0.77 -5.33
N VAL A 41 -4.51 -0.94 -5.44
CA VAL A 41 -3.59 -0.95 -4.30
C VAL A 41 -2.45 0.04 -4.53
N ILE A 42 -2.09 0.79 -3.49
CA ILE A 42 -0.90 1.64 -3.45
C ILE A 42 0.07 1.07 -2.42
N LEU A 43 1.33 0.85 -2.83
CA LEU A 43 2.44 0.50 -1.96
C LEU A 43 3.39 1.71 -1.86
N PRO A 44 3.29 2.53 -0.79
CA PRO A 44 4.10 3.73 -0.64
C PRO A 44 5.44 3.46 0.05
N GLY A 45 6.56 3.81 -0.57
CA GLY A 45 7.90 3.70 0.01
C GLY A 45 8.53 5.03 0.41
N VAL A 46 9.35 5.02 1.46
CA VAL A 46 10.29 6.10 1.84
C VAL A 46 11.54 5.52 2.50
N GLY A 47 12.64 6.27 2.47
CA GLY A 47 13.86 5.92 3.20
C GLY A 47 14.71 4.88 2.48
N ALA A 48 15.39 4.02 3.25
CA ALA A 48 16.32 3.04 2.72
C ALA A 48 15.62 1.71 2.37
N PHE A 49 15.89 1.19 1.17
CA PHE A 49 15.28 -0.04 0.66
C PHE A 49 15.40 -1.26 1.59
N PRO A 50 16.56 -1.57 2.20
CA PRO A 50 16.67 -2.74 3.08
C PRO A 50 15.75 -2.66 4.29
N ALA A 51 15.66 -1.49 4.92
CA ALA A 51 14.79 -1.26 6.08
C ALA A 51 13.31 -1.36 5.68
N ALA A 52 12.92 -0.75 4.56
CA ALA A 52 11.55 -0.85 4.04
C ALA A 52 11.16 -2.31 3.75
N MET A 53 12.04 -3.09 3.12
CA MET A 53 11.79 -4.50 2.84
C MET A 53 11.74 -5.36 4.12
N GLU A 54 12.51 -5.03 5.15
CA GLU A 54 12.44 -5.70 6.45
C GLU A 54 11.08 -5.44 7.13
N SER A 55 10.65 -4.17 7.18
CA SER A 55 9.31 -3.82 7.68
C SER A 55 8.21 -4.53 6.90
N LEU A 56 8.31 -4.56 5.57
CA LEU A 56 7.32 -5.23 4.73
C LEU A 56 7.29 -6.74 4.97
N ARG A 57 8.45 -7.40 5.11
CA ARG A 57 8.52 -8.83 5.46
C ARG A 57 7.85 -9.11 6.81
N ALA A 58 8.08 -8.25 7.80
CA ALA A 58 7.51 -8.41 9.15
C ALA A 58 5.98 -8.36 9.16
N THR A 59 5.33 -7.73 8.18
CA THR A 59 3.87 -7.72 8.06
C THR A 59 3.27 -9.03 7.55
N GLY A 60 4.06 -9.88 6.88
CA GLY A 60 3.54 -11.05 6.17
C GLY A 60 2.78 -10.74 4.86
N LEU A 61 2.64 -9.47 4.48
CA LEU A 61 1.79 -9.06 3.35
C LEU A 61 2.38 -9.33 1.96
N ILE A 62 3.65 -9.72 1.85
CA ILE A 62 4.35 -9.82 0.55
C ILE A 62 3.61 -10.71 -0.45
N GLU A 63 3.19 -11.90 -0.03
CA GLU A 63 2.49 -12.82 -0.94
C GLU A 63 1.08 -12.32 -1.27
N ASN A 64 0.38 -11.71 -0.31
CA ASN A 64 -0.91 -11.07 -0.55
C ASN A 64 -0.79 -9.95 -1.59
N ILE A 65 0.22 -9.09 -1.47
CA ILE A 65 0.50 -7.98 -2.41
C ILE A 65 0.79 -8.52 -3.80
N LYS A 66 1.67 -9.52 -3.92
CA LYS A 66 2.00 -10.15 -5.21
C LYS A 66 0.76 -10.74 -5.89
N GLN A 67 -0.09 -11.45 -5.14
CA GLN A 67 -1.32 -12.01 -5.67
C GLN A 67 -2.31 -10.94 -6.13
N ASN A 68 -2.43 -9.84 -5.39
CA ASN A 68 -3.28 -8.71 -5.78
C ASN A 68 -2.73 -8.01 -7.03
N ALA A 69 -1.42 -7.83 -7.15
CA ALA A 69 -0.79 -7.20 -8.31
C ALA A 69 -1.08 -7.92 -9.64
N GLN A 70 -1.39 -9.23 -9.60
CA GLN A 70 -1.80 -10.00 -10.79
C GLN A 70 -3.28 -9.79 -11.17
N LYS A 71 -4.10 -9.29 -10.25
CA LYS A 71 -5.57 -9.25 -10.37
C LYS A 71 -6.13 -7.83 -10.48
N LYS A 72 -5.44 -6.85 -9.92
CA LYS A 72 -5.89 -5.45 -9.85
C LYS A 72 -4.70 -4.50 -9.99
N PRO A 73 -4.95 -3.23 -10.39
CA PRO A 73 -3.88 -2.24 -10.49
C PRO A 73 -3.12 -2.07 -9.18
N LEU A 74 -1.79 -2.09 -9.28
CA LEU A 74 -0.88 -1.77 -8.18
C LEU A 74 0.01 -0.59 -8.59
N LEU A 75 0.08 0.42 -7.73
CA LEU A 75 0.99 1.56 -7.86
C LEU A 75 2.03 1.53 -6.74
N GLY A 76 3.29 1.33 -7.10
CA GLY A 76 4.43 1.54 -6.20
C GLY A 76 4.92 2.98 -6.27
N ILE A 77 5.24 3.59 -5.12
CA ILE A 77 5.77 4.96 -5.06
C ILE A 77 7.13 4.96 -4.36
N CYS A 78 8.16 5.47 -5.04
CA CYS A 78 9.56 5.54 -4.59
C CYS A 78 10.31 4.20 -4.58
N LEU A 79 10.33 3.47 -3.46
CA LEU A 79 11.20 2.31 -3.22
C LEU A 79 10.44 1.06 -2.80
#